data_AF-A0A524DIK1-F1
#
_entry.id   AF-A0A524DIK1-F1
#
_cell.length_a   1.000
_cell.length_b   1.000
_cell.length_c   1.000
_cell.angle_alpha   90.00
_cell.angle_beta   90.00
_cell.angle_gamma   90.00
#
_symmetry.space_group_name_H-M   'P 1'
#
loop_
_entity.id
_entity.type
_entity.pdbx_description
1 polymer ?
#
loop_
_entity_poly.entity_id
_entity_poly.type
_entity_poly.pdbx_seq_one_letter_code
_entity_poly.pdbx_strand_id
1 'polypeptide(L)'
;MKILVISDGKYGDRAAKVIRKKFPHTQFIVIKERNVNSFIDNVNLSENLIEKIKWANLLISYVRHPDVVMEICGYKVPIIIAVDFGKGFLKQIQTINPKCIMPESMCNVKPNTGIDEIDLYFSQYGIPRYQVELDASRGEIPIIKNVKLLVESPCGASDVALDKLIGKKLIPETITSYGVNIRNECREPISVMLKHNDIADSSASLHLIQLLDALEKTAPHYFNSNKQLIEYAKKRRQEYKCLRQASDIFEE
;
A
#
# COMPACT_ATOMS: atom_id res chain seq x y z
N MET A 1 13.80 -12.50 6.89
CA MET A 1 14.20 -11.37 6.04
C MET A 1 14.51 -10.15 6.90
N LYS A 2 15.67 -9.51 6.68
CA LYS A 2 16.09 -8.28 7.35
C LYS A 2 15.65 -7.08 6.50
N ILE A 3 14.81 -6.21 7.05
CA ILE A 3 14.30 -5.03 6.35
C ILE A 3 14.84 -3.78 7.04
N LEU A 4 15.35 -2.82 6.27
CA LEU A 4 15.67 -1.49 6.76
C LEU A 4 14.69 -0.48 6.18
N VAL A 5 13.93 0.18 7.05
CA VAL A 5 13.10 1.32 6.69
C VAL A 5 13.89 2.60 6.93
N ILE A 6 14.09 3.39 5.88
CA ILE A 6 14.86 4.65 5.92
C ILE A 6 13.88 5.80 5.73
N SER A 7 13.95 6.80 6.60
CA SER A 7 13.04 7.97 6.58
C SER A 7 13.80 9.27 6.77
N ASP A 8 13.30 10.35 6.18
CA ASP A 8 13.75 11.72 6.46
C ASP A 8 12.96 12.40 7.59
N GLY A 9 12.08 11.67 8.27
CA GLY A 9 11.28 12.13 9.40
C GLY A 9 9.82 12.45 9.08
N LYS A 10 9.40 12.52 7.80
CA LYS A 10 7.98 12.79 7.47
C LYS A 10 7.11 11.55 7.44
N TYR A 11 7.62 10.45 6.90
CA TYR A 11 6.87 9.22 6.66
C TYR A 11 7.64 7.99 7.14
N GLY A 12 7.01 6.82 7.15
CA GLY A 12 7.67 5.54 7.42
C GLY A 12 7.72 5.10 8.88
N ASP A 13 7.43 5.97 9.86
CA ASP A 13 7.42 5.62 11.29
C ASP A 13 6.34 4.57 11.62
N ARG A 14 5.10 4.81 11.19
CA ARG A 14 3.96 3.90 11.33
C ARG A 14 4.20 2.62 10.53
N ALA A 15 4.72 2.77 9.31
CA ALA A 15 5.01 1.62 8.45
C ALA A 15 6.06 0.69 9.08
N ALA A 16 7.15 1.22 9.63
CA ALA A 16 8.16 0.42 10.30
C ALA A 16 7.59 -0.38 11.48
N LYS A 17 6.69 0.21 12.28
CA LYS A 17 6.01 -0.49 13.39
C LYS A 17 5.11 -1.62 12.88
N VAL A 18 4.38 -1.36 11.80
CA VAL A 18 3.48 -2.35 11.17
C VAL A 18 4.27 -3.50 10.55
N ILE A 19 5.33 -3.19 9.79
CA ILE A 19 6.18 -4.17 9.11
C ILE A 19 6.86 -5.09 10.13
N ARG A 20 7.25 -4.58 11.31
CA ARG A 20 7.82 -5.39 12.40
C ARG A 20 6.89 -6.50 12.89
N LYS A 21 5.56 -6.36 12.76
CA LYS A 21 4.61 -7.42 13.18
C LYS A 21 4.83 -8.72 12.41
N LYS A 22 5.16 -8.65 11.11
CA LYS A 22 5.39 -9.83 10.25
C LYS A 22 6.88 -10.07 9.94
N PHE A 23 7.71 -9.05 10.05
CA PHE A 23 9.16 -9.12 9.89
C PHE A 23 9.86 -8.56 11.14
N PRO A 24 10.00 -9.35 12.22
CA PRO A 24 10.48 -8.87 13.53
C PRO A 24 11.86 -8.23 13.52
N HIS A 25 12.73 -8.65 12.59
CA HIS A 25 14.06 -8.09 12.45
C HIS A 25 14.09 -6.71 11.77
N THR A 26 12.95 -6.12 11.42
CA THR A 26 12.92 -4.82 10.73
C THR A 26 13.52 -3.70 11.58
N GLN A 27 14.51 -3.01 11.02
CA GLN A 27 15.10 -1.81 11.62
C GLN A 27 14.52 -0.54 11.00
N PHE A 28 14.52 0.54 11.78
CA PHE A 28 14.12 1.87 11.35
C PHE A 28 15.24 2.85 11.62
N ILE A 29 15.56 3.71 10.65
CA ILE A 29 16.50 4.81 10.82
C ILE A 29 15.91 6.09 10.23
N VAL A 30 16.07 7.18 10.98
CA VAL A 30 15.73 8.52 10.53
C VAL A 30 17.03 9.23 10.18
N ILE A 31 17.09 9.77 8.97
CA ILE A 31 18.19 10.60 8.47
C ILE A 31 17.75 12.06 8.49
N LYS A 32 18.71 12.98 8.44
CA LYS A 32 18.42 14.41 8.41
C LYS A 32 17.61 14.78 7.17
N GLU A 33 16.47 15.46 7.37
CA GLU A 33 15.69 16.07 6.30
C GLU A 33 16.57 17.07 5.52
N ARG A 34 16.55 16.96 4.18
CA ARG A 34 17.22 17.89 3.27
C ARG A 34 16.17 18.62 2.44
N ASN A 35 16.51 19.83 1.99
CA ASN A 35 15.62 20.59 1.12
C ASN A 35 15.49 19.86 -0.22
N VAL A 36 14.28 19.42 -0.57
CA VAL A 36 14.03 18.66 -1.81
C VAL A 36 14.33 19.44 -3.09
N ASN A 37 14.44 20.77 -3.01
CA ASN A 37 14.75 21.64 -4.14
C ASN A 37 16.24 21.99 -4.27
N SER A 38 17.11 21.51 -3.36
CA SER A 38 18.54 21.73 -3.46
C SER A 38 19.22 20.58 -4.20
N PHE A 39 20.19 20.88 -5.06
CA PHE A 39 21.12 19.88 -5.57
C PHE A 39 22.22 19.63 -4.54
N ILE A 40 22.60 18.37 -4.36
CA ILE A 40 23.67 17.96 -3.43
C ILE A 40 24.81 17.35 -4.25
N ASP A 41 25.92 18.07 -4.36
CA ASP A 41 27.09 17.59 -5.10
C ASP A 41 27.71 16.33 -4.47
N ASN A 42 27.74 16.24 -3.14
CA ASN A 42 28.29 15.09 -2.41
C ASN A 42 27.34 14.64 -1.30
N VAL A 43 26.64 13.53 -1.52
CA VAL A 43 25.78 12.92 -0.51
C VAL A 43 26.65 12.13 0.47
N ASN A 44 26.96 12.74 1.61
CA ASN A 44 27.60 12.01 2.71
C ASN A 44 26.55 11.26 3.55
N LEU A 45 26.59 9.93 3.54
CA LEU A 45 25.82 9.05 4.41
C LEU A 45 26.63 8.70 5.65
N SER A 46 26.00 8.73 6.83
CA SER A 46 26.70 8.38 8.07
C SER A 46 27.12 6.90 8.08
N GLU A 47 28.23 6.57 8.75
CA GLU A 47 28.74 5.20 8.87
C GLU A 47 27.67 4.24 9.41
N ASN A 48 26.93 4.65 10.44
CA ASN A 48 25.81 3.90 11.00
C ASN A 48 24.72 3.58 9.96
N LEU A 49 24.40 4.51 9.05
CA LEU A 49 23.43 4.24 7.98
C LEU A 49 24.01 3.22 6.98
N ILE A 50 25.27 3.37 6.61
CA ILE A 50 25.96 2.47 5.67
C ILE A 50 25.99 1.03 6.21
N GLU A 51 26.34 0.85 7.49
CA GLU A 51 26.34 -0.46 8.15
C GLU A 51 24.96 -1.11 8.12
N LYS A 52 23.90 -0.33 8.40
CA LYS A 52 22.52 -0.84 8.34
C LYS A 52 22.09 -1.18 6.93
N ILE A 53 22.49 -0.41 5.93
CA ILE A 53 22.22 -0.71 4.52
C ILE A 53 22.84 -2.07 4.16
N LYS A 54 24.11 -2.28 4.49
CA LYS A 54 24.82 -3.54 4.23
C LYS A 54 24.24 -4.74 4.98
N TRP A 55 23.65 -4.50 6.15
CA TRP A 55 23.00 -5.54 6.95
C TRP A 55 21.66 -6.02 6.36
N ALA A 56 20.95 -5.17 5.60
CA ALA A 56 19.59 -5.43 5.14
C ALA A 56 19.54 -6.36 3.91
N ASN A 57 18.46 -7.15 3.82
CA ASN A 57 18.10 -7.87 2.59
C ASN A 57 17.18 -7.02 1.68
N LEU A 58 16.38 -6.14 2.29
CA LEU A 58 15.44 -5.26 1.61
C LEU A 58 15.49 -3.86 2.24
N LEU A 59 15.57 -2.84 1.40
CA LEU A 59 15.42 -1.45 1.80
C LEU A 59 14.02 -0.95 1.46
N ILE A 60 13.42 -0.17 2.35
CA ILE A 60 12.21 0.61 2.07
C ILE A 60 12.53 2.07 2.36
N SER A 61 12.61 2.86 1.30
CA SER A 61 12.98 4.28 1.42
C SER A 61 11.75 5.18 1.37
N TYR A 62 11.55 5.93 2.45
CA TYR A 62 10.62 7.07 2.54
C TYR A 62 11.36 8.41 2.42
N VAL A 63 12.63 8.40 1.99
CA VAL A 63 13.41 9.61 1.79
C VAL A 63 12.90 10.36 0.56
N ARG A 64 12.66 11.67 0.70
CA ARG A 64 12.06 12.49 -0.36
C ARG A 64 13.08 13.26 -1.21
N HIS A 65 14.38 13.16 -0.91
CA HIS A 65 15.41 13.84 -1.69
C HIS A 65 16.00 12.89 -2.74
N PRO A 66 15.92 13.21 -4.05
CA PRO A 66 16.33 12.30 -5.12
C PRO A 66 17.81 11.92 -5.05
N ASP A 67 18.72 12.87 -4.82
CA ASP A 67 20.16 12.60 -4.72
C ASP A 67 20.49 11.63 -3.58
N VAL A 68 19.83 11.77 -2.42
CA VAL A 68 20.03 10.87 -1.28
C VAL A 68 19.51 9.47 -1.58
N VAL A 69 18.37 9.36 -2.27
CA VAL A 69 17.84 8.07 -2.72
C VAL A 69 18.79 7.41 -3.72
N MET A 70 19.35 8.19 -4.65
CA MET A 70 20.31 7.70 -5.64
C MET A 70 21.57 7.13 -4.98
N GLU A 71 22.14 7.84 -4.01
CA GLU A 71 23.28 7.38 -3.23
C GLU A 71 22.97 6.07 -2.47
N ILE A 72 21.80 5.98 -1.82
CA ILE A 72 21.37 4.75 -1.13
C ILE A 72 21.22 3.58 -2.13
N CYS A 73 20.71 3.83 -3.33
CA CYS A 73 20.55 2.81 -4.36
C CYS A 73 21.89 2.28 -4.88
N GLY A 74 22.97 3.08 -4.82
CA GLY A 74 24.33 2.70 -5.19
C GLY A 74 24.88 1.48 -4.44
N TYR A 75 24.31 1.15 -3.28
CA TYR A 75 24.67 -0.04 -2.49
C TYR A 75 24.10 -1.35 -3.05
N LYS A 76 23.27 -1.30 -4.11
CA LYS A 76 22.74 -2.47 -4.86
C LYS A 76 21.98 -3.50 -4.02
N VAL A 77 21.42 -3.08 -2.88
CA VAL A 77 20.46 -3.87 -2.10
C VAL A 77 19.08 -3.74 -2.75
N PRO A 78 18.25 -4.81 -2.84
CA PRO A 78 16.87 -4.69 -3.25
C PRO A 78 16.15 -3.56 -2.52
N ILE A 79 15.47 -2.68 -3.25
CA ILE A 79 14.87 -1.47 -2.69
C ILE A 79 13.48 -1.19 -3.24
N ILE A 80 12.58 -0.83 -2.33
CA ILE A 80 11.29 -0.23 -2.63
C ILE A 80 11.39 1.26 -2.30
N ILE A 81 11.30 2.11 -3.33
CA ILE A 81 11.22 3.55 -3.15
C ILE A 81 9.75 3.90 -2.95
N ALA A 82 9.36 4.24 -1.72
CA ALA A 82 7.97 4.50 -1.35
C ALA A 82 7.50 5.94 -1.66
N VAL A 83 8.35 6.72 -2.33
CA VAL A 83 8.08 8.08 -2.81
C VAL A 83 8.17 8.07 -4.32
N ASP A 84 7.14 8.58 -4.99
CA ASP A 84 7.14 8.67 -6.45
C ASP A 84 7.91 9.90 -6.95
N PHE A 85 9.02 9.66 -7.63
CA PHE A 85 9.85 10.66 -8.33
C PHE A 85 9.62 10.68 -9.85
N GLY A 86 8.68 9.87 -10.36
CA GLY A 86 8.38 9.74 -11.77
C GLY A 86 9.21 8.68 -12.53
N LYS A 87 8.64 8.16 -13.62
CA LYS A 87 9.21 7.07 -14.44
C LYS A 87 10.64 7.36 -14.91
N GLY A 88 10.99 8.62 -15.19
CA GLY A 88 12.33 9.04 -15.61
C GLY A 88 13.41 8.79 -14.54
N PHE A 89 13.12 9.16 -13.29
CA PHE A 89 14.01 8.90 -12.16
C PHE A 89 14.18 7.40 -11.91
N LEU A 90 13.09 6.61 -11.99
CA LEU A 90 13.15 5.16 -11.83
C LEU A 90 14.03 4.48 -12.89
N LYS A 91 13.99 4.95 -14.14
CA LYS A 91 14.88 4.42 -15.20
C LYS A 91 16.36 4.67 -14.87
N GLN A 92 16.69 5.86 -14.36
CA GLN A 92 18.06 6.20 -13.93
C GLN A 92 18.50 5.36 -12.71
N ILE A 93 17.67 5.36 -11.66
CA ILE A 93 17.40 4.21 -10.78
C ILE A 93 18.06 2.87 -11.15
N GLN A 94 17.38 2.24 -12.10
CA GLN A 94 17.55 0.85 -12.49
C GLN A 94 18.85 0.60 -13.27
N THR A 95 19.47 1.63 -13.87
CA THR A 95 20.82 1.47 -14.44
C THR A 95 21.88 1.28 -13.35
N ILE A 96 21.68 1.88 -12.18
CA ILE A 96 22.57 1.76 -11.01
C ILE A 96 22.25 0.48 -10.22
N ASN A 97 20.95 0.27 -9.94
CA ASN A 97 20.46 -0.88 -9.19
C ASN A 97 19.22 -1.48 -9.87
N PRO A 98 19.37 -2.58 -10.63
CA PRO A 98 18.24 -3.20 -11.33
C PRO A 98 17.20 -3.81 -10.38
N LYS A 99 17.55 -4.01 -9.10
CA LYS A 99 16.63 -4.53 -8.06
C LYS A 99 15.87 -3.41 -7.35
N CYS A 100 15.42 -2.42 -8.11
CA CYS A 100 14.70 -1.26 -7.59
C CYS A 100 13.31 -1.17 -8.21
N ILE A 101 12.30 -1.00 -7.35
CA ILE A 101 10.96 -0.61 -7.76
C ILE A 101 10.55 0.70 -7.09
N MET A 102 9.64 1.44 -7.74
CA MET A 102 9.04 2.64 -7.20
C MET A 102 7.53 2.59 -7.48
N PRO A 103 6.76 1.90 -6.63
CA PRO A 103 5.33 1.77 -6.85
C PRO A 103 4.63 3.11 -6.60
N GLU A 104 3.68 3.45 -7.46
CA GLU A 104 2.82 4.63 -7.29
C GLU A 104 2.04 4.56 -5.98
N SER A 105 1.56 3.36 -5.62
CA SER A 105 0.99 3.06 -4.32
C SER A 105 1.47 1.71 -3.80
N MET A 106 2.00 1.72 -2.57
CA MET A 106 2.46 0.51 -1.88
C MET A 106 1.34 -0.53 -1.68
N CYS A 107 0.08 -0.10 -1.67
CA CYS A 107 -1.07 -1.00 -1.51
C CYS A 107 -1.53 -1.64 -2.83
N ASN A 108 -0.96 -1.26 -3.98
CA ASN A 108 -1.37 -1.76 -5.30
C ASN A 108 -0.40 -2.81 -5.88
N VAL A 109 0.68 -3.12 -5.16
CA VAL A 109 1.74 -4.00 -5.68
C VAL A 109 1.40 -5.46 -5.44
N LYS A 110 1.60 -6.27 -6.50
CA LYS A 110 1.53 -7.74 -6.45
C LYS A 110 2.94 -8.33 -6.24
N PRO A 111 3.04 -9.51 -5.61
CA PRO A 111 4.32 -10.20 -5.42
C PRO A 111 4.74 -10.94 -6.70
N ASN A 112 4.99 -10.19 -7.78
CA ASN A 112 5.41 -10.72 -9.08
C ASN A 112 6.42 -9.78 -9.78
N THR A 113 7.20 -9.05 -8.98
CA THR A 113 8.22 -8.12 -9.45
C THR A 113 9.44 -8.83 -10.03
N GLY A 114 9.62 -10.13 -9.72
CA GLY A 114 10.79 -10.91 -10.13
C GLY A 114 12.01 -10.70 -9.23
N ILE A 115 11.81 -10.04 -8.08
CA ILE A 115 12.83 -9.80 -7.06
C ILE A 115 12.34 -10.45 -5.77
N ASP A 116 12.95 -11.57 -5.38
CA ASP A 116 12.47 -12.46 -4.31
C ASP A 116 12.21 -11.74 -2.98
N GLU A 117 13.07 -10.81 -2.57
CA GLU A 117 12.90 -10.07 -1.33
C GLU A 117 11.68 -9.14 -1.36
N ILE A 118 11.44 -8.52 -2.51
CA ILE A 118 10.33 -7.61 -2.75
C ILE A 118 9.03 -8.40 -2.86
N ASP A 119 9.05 -9.54 -3.56
CA ASP A 119 7.88 -10.41 -3.71
C ASP A 119 7.51 -11.08 -2.38
N LEU A 120 8.49 -11.50 -1.57
CA LEU A 120 8.25 -11.99 -0.22
C LEU A 120 7.61 -10.91 0.65
N TYR A 121 8.09 -9.66 0.57
CA TYR A 121 7.47 -8.54 1.27
C TYR A 121 6.01 -8.33 0.82
N PHE A 122 5.76 -8.27 -0.49
CA PHE A 122 4.42 -8.06 -1.03
C PHE A 122 3.49 -9.30 -0.95
N SER A 123 4.02 -10.45 -0.53
CA SER A 123 3.17 -11.60 -0.17
C SER A 123 2.43 -11.36 1.15
N GLN A 124 3.00 -10.54 2.03
CA GLN A 124 2.51 -10.22 3.38
C GLN A 124 1.87 -8.84 3.49
N TYR A 125 2.37 -7.89 2.68
CA TYR A 125 1.87 -6.52 2.57
C TYR A 125 1.49 -6.20 1.13
N GLY A 126 0.72 -5.14 0.85
CA GLY A 126 0.38 -4.77 -0.54
C GLY A 126 -1.12 -4.80 -0.78
N ILE A 127 -1.57 -5.44 -1.87
CA ILE A 127 -3.00 -5.56 -2.19
C ILE A 127 -3.71 -6.27 -1.03
N PRO A 128 -4.60 -5.57 -0.29
CA PRO A 128 -5.22 -6.14 0.89
C PRO A 128 -6.05 -7.37 0.55
N ARG A 129 -5.96 -8.39 1.37
CA ARG A 129 -6.75 -9.62 1.24
C ARG A 129 -7.41 -9.92 2.56
N TYR A 130 -8.73 -10.13 2.53
CA TYR A 130 -9.54 -10.32 3.72
C TYR A 130 -10.09 -11.74 3.77
N GLN A 131 -10.22 -12.24 4.99
CA GLN A 131 -11.05 -13.37 5.34
C GLN A 131 -12.17 -12.83 6.24
N VAL A 132 -13.43 -13.08 5.87
CA VAL A 132 -14.60 -12.52 6.56
C VAL A 132 -15.44 -13.64 7.16
N GLU A 133 -16.02 -13.37 8.33
CA GLU A 133 -17.02 -14.22 8.95
C GLU A 133 -18.32 -13.43 9.13
N LEU A 134 -19.42 -14.01 8.71
CA LEU A 134 -20.76 -13.41 8.77
C LEU A 134 -21.66 -14.20 9.72
N ASP A 135 -22.49 -13.50 10.47
CA ASP A 135 -23.55 -14.07 11.31
C ASP A 135 -24.92 -13.77 10.72
N ALA A 136 -25.60 -14.80 10.23
CA ALA A 136 -26.94 -14.75 9.67
C ALA A 136 -28.04 -15.16 10.66
N SER A 137 -27.71 -15.44 11.92
CA SER A 137 -28.67 -16.00 12.89
C SER A 137 -29.76 -15.02 13.35
N ARG A 138 -29.58 -13.71 13.14
CA ARG A 138 -30.41 -12.64 13.73
C ARG A 138 -31.32 -11.90 12.73
N GLY A 139 -31.44 -12.35 11.48
CA GLY A 139 -32.38 -11.76 10.51
C GLY A 139 -31.97 -11.94 9.05
N GLU A 140 -32.70 -11.30 8.14
CA GLU A 140 -32.44 -11.37 6.68
C GLU A 140 -31.09 -10.74 6.27
N ILE A 141 -30.60 -9.75 7.02
CA ILE A 141 -29.33 -9.06 6.74
C ILE A 141 -28.27 -9.57 7.71
N PRO A 142 -27.16 -10.17 7.23
CA PRO A 142 -26.13 -10.72 8.10
C PRO A 142 -25.30 -9.61 8.75
N ILE A 143 -24.72 -9.94 9.91
CA ILE A 143 -23.80 -9.08 10.66
C ILE A 143 -22.37 -9.53 10.37
N ILE A 144 -21.46 -8.58 10.15
CA ILE A 144 -20.03 -8.85 10.01
C ILE A 144 -19.47 -9.19 11.39
N LYS A 145 -19.24 -10.48 11.67
CA LYS A 145 -18.80 -10.96 12.97
C LYS A 145 -17.31 -10.76 13.17
N ASN A 146 -16.52 -11.05 12.14
CA ASN A 146 -15.06 -10.94 12.20
C ASN A 146 -14.50 -10.65 10.80
N VAL A 147 -13.38 -9.93 10.75
CA VAL A 147 -12.61 -9.70 9.53
C VAL A 147 -11.14 -9.86 9.87
N LYS A 148 -10.44 -10.74 9.16
CA LYS A 148 -9.00 -10.98 9.31
C LYS A 148 -8.26 -10.53 8.05
N LEU A 149 -7.15 -9.81 8.22
CA LEU A 149 -6.25 -9.44 7.14
C LEU A 149 -5.25 -10.57 6.88
N LEU A 150 -5.32 -11.16 5.68
CA LEU A 150 -4.30 -12.07 5.16
C LEU A 150 -3.12 -11.25 4.61
N VAL A 151 -3.43 -10.19 3.85
CA VAL A 151 -2.47 -9.19 3.38
C VAL A 151 -2.95 -7.82 3.81
N GLU A 152 -2.02 -7.00 4.29
CA GLU A 152 -2.28 -5.71 4.95
C GLU A 152 -1.59 -4.58 4.19
N SER A 153 -2.12 -3.36 4.26
CA SER A 153 -1.38 -2.17 3.83
C SER A 153 -0.15 -1.95 4.72
N PRO A 154 1.02 -1.63 4.16
CA PRO A 154 2.23 -1.48 4.98
C PRO A 154 2.18 -0.30 5.95
N CYS A 155 1.28 0.66 5.75
CA CYS A 155 1.02 1.74 6.70
C CYS A 155 0.05 1.34 7.83
N GLY A 156 -0.60 0.16 7.76
CA GLY A 156 -1.56 -0.33 8.75
C GLY A 156 -2.90 0.41 8.73
N ALA A 157 -3.25 1.06 7.62
CA ALA A 157 -4.57 1.69 7.47
C ALA A 157 -5.68 0.63 7.42
N SER A 158 -5.40 -0.50 6.76
CA SER A 158 -6.33 -1.64 6.66
C SER A 158 -6.74 -2.15 8.04
N ASP A 159 -5.77 -2.36 8.92
CA ASP A 159 -5.96 -2.92 10.27
C ASP A 159 -6.85 -2.01 11.11
N VAL A 160 -6.53 -0.71 11.17
CA VAL A 160 -7.29 0.28 11.94
C VAL A 160 -8.73 0.43 11.44
N ALA A 161 -8.96 0.31 10.13
CA ALA A 161 -10.30 0.43 9.56
C ALA A 161 -11.19 -0.79 9.83
N LEU A 162 -10.64 -1.96 10.16
CA LEU A 162 -11.43 -3.17 10.43
C LEU A 162 -12.29 -3.07 11.69
N ASP A 163 -11.81 -2.39 12.74
CA ASP A 163 -12.54 -2.20 13.99
C ASP A 163 -13.89 -1.52 13.79
N LYS A 164 -14.04 -0.75 12.70
CA LYS A 164 -15.28 -0.06 12.33
C LYS A 164 -16.27 -0.94 11.58
N LEU A 165 -15.83 -2.08 11.04
CA LEU A 165 -16.66 -3.05 10.31
C LEU A 165 -17.30 -4.08 11.25
N ILE A 166 -16.57 -4.52 12.28
CA ILE A 166 -17.00 -5.60 13.16
C ILE A 166 -18.28 -5.20 13.90
N GLY A 167 -19.27 -6.09 13.91
CA GLY A 167 -20.58 -5.88 14.52
C GLY A 167 -21.57 -5.06 13.69
N LYS A 168 -21.20 -4.65 12.46
CA LYS A 168 -22.09 -3.88 11.56
C LYS A 168 -22.85 -4.80 10.60
N LYS A 169 -23.99 -4.31 10.11
CA LYS A 169 -24.80 -5.01 9.10
C LYS A 169 -24.11 -4.97 7.75
N LEU A 170 -24.24 -6.03 6.96
CA LEU A 170 -23.80 -6.07 5.57
C LEU A 170 -24.75 -5.26 4.68
N ILE A 171 -24.51 -3.96 4.61
CA ILE A 171 -25.26 -2.99 3.80
C ILE A 171 -24.28 -2.03 3.10
N PRO A 172 -24.67 -1.42 1.96
CA PRO A 172 -23.84 -0.48 1.21
C PRO A 172 -23.19 0.64 2.04
N GLU A 173 -23.91 1.15 3.04
CA GLU A 173 -23.47 2.24 3.91
C GLU A 173 -22.27 1.82 4.78
N THR A 174 -22.30 0.59 5.30
CA THR A 174 -21.19 0.00 6.07
C THR A 174 -19.93 -0.13 5.22
N ILE A 175 -20.09 -0.59 3.97
CA ILE A 175 -18.98 -0.78 3.03
C ILE A 175 -18.39 0.56 2.59
N THR A 176 -19.26 1.55 2.36
CA THR A 176 -18.85 2.93 2.04
C THR A 176 -18.10 3.56 3.21
N SER A 177 -18.63 3.42 4.44
CA SER A 177 -17.97 3.92 5.65
C SER A 177 -16.58 3.32 5.83
N TYR A 178 -16.40 2.04 5.51
CA TYR A 178 -15.07 1.42 5.52
C TYR A 178 -14.09 2.10 4.54
N GLY A 179 -14.50 2.35 3.30
CA GLY A 179 -13.67 3.07 2.33
C GLY A 179 -13.27 4.47 2.81
N VAL A 180 -14.20 5.19 3.46
CA VAL A 180 -13.93 6.51 4.07
C VAL A 180 -12.91 6.40 5.21
N ASN A 181 -13.03 5.37 6.07
CA ASN A 181 -12.08 5.15 7.16
C ASN A 181 -10.67 4.82 6.64
N ILE A 182 -10.57 4.01 5.58
CA ILE A 182 -9.28 3.77 4.92
C ILE A 182 -8.68 5.07 4.42
N ARG A 183 -9.48 5.95 3.81
CA ARG A 183 -9.00 7.27 3.37
C ARG A 183 -8.46 8.11 4.53
N ASN A 184 -9.19 8.16 5.64
CA ASN A 184 -8.80 8.95 6.80
C ASN A 184 -7.47 8.46 7.41
N GLU A 185 -7.24 7.14 7.39
CA GLU A 185 -6.04 6.53 7.96
C GLU A 185 -4.84 6.49 7.02
N CYS A 186 -5.09 6.61 5.72
CA CYS A 186 -4.04 6.55 4.72
C CYS A 186 -3.14 7.79 4.76
N ARG A 187 -1.83 7.58 4.61
CA ARG A 187 -0.81 8.63 4.56
C ARG A 187 -0.22 8.84 3.16
N GLU A 188 -0.90 8.33 2.13
CA GLU A 188 -0.54 8.60 0.73
C GLU A 188 -0.58 10.11 0.48
N PRO A 189 0.48 10.72 -0.08
CA PRO A 189 0.51 12.17 -0.27
C PRO A 189 -0.65 12.66 -1.12
N ILE A 190 -1.21 13.84 -0.77
CA ILE A 190 -2.30 14.42 -1.56
C ILE A 190 -1.87 14.72 -3.00
N SER A 191 -0.58 15.00 -3.23
CA SER A 191 -0.04 15.16 -4.58
C SER A 191 -0.14 13.88 -5.40
N VAL A 192 0.04 12.72 -4.79
CA VAL A 192 -0.21 11.42 -5.44
C VAL A 192 -1.70 11.28 -5.70
N MET A 193 -2.57 11.68 -4.75
CA MET A 193 -4.02 11.66 -4.96
C MET A 193 -4.52 12.59 -6.08
N LEU A 194 -3.86 13.74 -6.28
CA LEU A 194 -4.22 14.74 -7.29
C LEU A 194 -3.53 14.49 -8.64
N LYS A 195 -2.42 13.74 -8.65
CA LYS A 195 -1.70 13.30 -9.85
C LYS A 195 -2.11 11.93 -10.33
N HIS A 196 -2.79 11.15 -9.50
CA HIS A 196 -3.50 9.98 -9.97
C HIS A 196 -4.38 10.47 -11.11
N ASN A 197 -4.04 10.04 -12.34
CA ASN A 197 -4.93 10.18 -13.49
C ASN A 197 -6.29 9.51 -13.19
N ASP A 198 -6.36 8.77 -12.08
CA ASP A 198 -7.45 7.92 -11.69
C ASP A 198 -7.72 7.85 -10.17
N ILE A 199 -8.92 8.26 -9.73
CA ILE A 199 -9.41 8.07 -8.34
C ILE A 199 -9.53 6.57 -7.97
N ALA A 200 -9.54 5.63 -8.92
CA ALA A 200 -9.55 4.18 -8.65
C ALA A 200 -8.23 3.64 -8.13
N ASP A 201 -7.11 4.29 -8.40
CA ASP A 201 -5.81 3.93 -7.82
C ASP A 201 -5.64 4.49 -6.40
N SER A 202 -6.69 5.12 -5.87
CA SER A 202 -6.74 5.37 -4.44
C SER A 202 -6.75 4.07 -3.64
N SER A 203 -5.89 4.05 -2.65
CA SER A 203 -5.87 3.02 -1.59
C SER A 203 -7.27 2.63 -1.10
N ALA A 204 -8.20 3.56 -0.91
CA ALA A 204 -9.55 3.26 -0.47
C ALA A 204 -10.41 2.47 -1.46
N SER A 205 -10.42 2.85 -2.74
CA SER A 205 -11.17 2.13 -3.78
C SER A 205 -10.69 0.68 -3.87
N LEU A 206 -9.37 0.47 -3.88
CA LEU A 206 -8.79 -0.87 -3.90
C LEU A 206 -9.17 -1.69 -2.67
N HIS A 207 -9.08 -1.12 -1.47
CA HIS A 207 -9.48 -1.81 -0.23
C HIS A 207 -10.96 -2.20 -0.26
N LEU A 208 -11.82 -1.33 -0.78
CA LEU A 208 -13.25 -1.56 -0.89
C LEU A 208 -13.56 -2.70 -1.86
N ILE A 209 -12.95 -2.71 -3.04
CA ILE A 209 -13.13 -3.81 -4.02
C ILE A 209 -12.65 -5.14 -3.45
N GLN A 210 -11.48 -5.17 -2.81
CA GLN A 210 -10.96 -6.40 -2.21
C GLN A 210 -11.83 -6.89 -1.04
N LEU A 211 -12.44 -5.99 -0.27
CA LEU A 211 -13.40 -6.36 0.77
C LEU A 211 -14.69 -6.91 0.17
N LEU A 212 -15.24 -6.28 -0.88
CA LEU A 212 -16.41 -6.77 -1.60
C LEU A 212 -16.18 -8.17 -2.16
N ASP A 213 -15.04 -8.41 -2.78
CA ASP A 213 -14.68 -9.72 -3.32
C ASP A 213 -14.60 -10.79 -2.22
N ALA A 214 -14.07 -10.44 -1.04
CA ALA A 214 -14.03 -11.35 0.11
C ALA A 214 -15.43 -11.64 0.68
N LEU A 215 -16.28 -10.62 0.79
CA LEU A 215 -17.67 -10.74 1.26
C LEU A 215 -18.50 -11.60 0.30
N GLU A 216 -18.40 -11.36 -1.01
CA GLU A 216 -19.13 -12.11 -2.03
C GLU A 216 -18.69 -13.57 -2.09
N LYS A 217 -17.40 -13.87 -1.97
CA LYS A 217 -16.90 -15.25 -1.85
C LYS A 217 -17.42 -15.96 -0.60
N THR A 218 -17.55 -15.23 0.50
CA THR A 218 -17.99 -15.80 1.79
C THR A 218 -19.48 -16.09 1.79
N ALA A 219 -20.30 -15.21 1.22
CA ALA A 219 -21.74 -15.40 1.15
C ALA A 219 -22.34 -14.96 -0.19
N PRO A 220 -22.16 -15.79 -1.25
CA PRO A 220 -22.61 -15.45 -2.61
C PRO A 220 -24.11 -15.20 -2.69
N HIS A 221 -24.91 -15.90 -1.88
CA HIS A 221 -26.36 -15.80 -1.90
C HIS A 221 -26.87 -14.38 -1.60
N TYR A 222 -26.27 -13.65 -0.66
CA TYR A 222 -26.64 -12.25 -0.39
C TYR A 222 -26.31 -11.32 -1.55
N PHE A 223 -25.29 -11.65 -2.34
CA PHE A 223 -24.92 -10.95 -3.57
C PHE A 223 -25.69 -11.48 -4.80
N ASN A 224 -26.63 -12.40 -4.63
CA ASN A 224 -27.54 -12.86 -5.68
C ASN A 224 -29.00 -12.48 -5.41
N SER A 225 -29.38 -12.38 -4.14
CA SER A 225 -30.76 -12.07 -3.71
C SER A 225 -30.98 -10.60 -3.35
N ASN A 226 -29.98 -9.90 -2.83
CA ASN A 226 -30.11 -8.49 -2.43
C ASN A 226 -29.79 -7.55 -3.60
N LYS A 227 -30.84 -7.05 -4.27
CA LYS A 227 -30.71 -6.15 -5.42
C LYS A 227 -29.86 -4.89 -5.11
N GLN A 228 -30.01 -4.32 -3.92
CA GLN A 228 -29.27 -3.11 -3.53
C GLN A 228 -27.77 -3.38 -3.40
N LEU A 229 -27.40 -4.51 -2.80
CA LEU A 229 -26.00 -4.90 -2.63
C LEU A 229 -25.33 -5.26 -3.97
N ILE A 230 -26.09 -5.89 -4.88
CA ILE A 230 -25.65 -6.21 -6.25
C ILE A 230 -25.36 -4.95 -7.04
N GLU A 231 -26.33 -4.02 -7.10
CA GLU A 231 -26.19 -2.78 -7.83
C GLU A 231 -25.04 -1.94 -7.27
N TYR A 232 -24.90 -1.89 -5.94
CA TYR A 232 -23.77 -1.24 -5.29
C TYR A 232 -22.42 -1.87 -5.69
N ALA A 233 -22.27 -3.19 -5.57
CA ALA A 233 -21.02 -3.87 -5.91
C ALA A 233 -20.66 -3.71 -7.39
N LYS A 234 -21.64 -3.83 -8.30
CA LYS A 234 -21.45 -3.59 -9.74
C LYS A 234 -21.02 -2.16 -10.00
N LYS A 235 -21.70 -1.17 -9.40
CA LYS A 235 -21.34 0.25 -9.53
C LYS A 235 -19.92 0.52 -9.07
N ARG A 236 -19.52 0.03 -7.89
CA ARG A 236 -18.15 0.23 -7.36
C ARG A 236 -17.09 -0.42 -8.25
N ARG A 237 -17.34 -1.62 -8.77
CA ARG A 237 -16.44 -2.29 -9.71
C ARG A 237 -16.38 -1.58 -11.06
N GLN A 238 -17.50 -1.07 -11.55
CA GLN A 238 -17.54 -0.29 -12.79
C GLN A 238 -16.80 1.02 -12.64
N GLU A 239 -17.03 1.75 -11.53
CA GLU A 239 -16.25 2.92 -11.16
C GLU A 239 -14.78 2.53 -11.19
N TYR A 240 -14.33 1.50 -10.46
CA TYR A 240 -12.94 1.04 -10.47
C TYR A 240 -12.39 0.66 -11.87
N LYS A 241 -13.20 0.06 -12.76
CA LYS A 241 -12.79 -0.37 -14.11
C LYS A 241 -12.74 0.75 -15.15
N CYS A 242 -13.78 1.59 -15.21
CA CYS A 242 -13.85 2.72 -16.15
C CYS A 242 -12.73 3.71 -15.89
N LEU A 243 -12.41 3.87 -14.62
CA LEU A 243 -11.29 4.62 -14.10
C LEU A 243 -9.95 4.08 -14.64
N ARG A 244 -9.69 2.76 -14.53
CA ARG A 244 -8.49 2.12 -15.12
C ARG A 244 -8.37 2.24 -16.64
N GLN A 245 -9.49 2.33 -17.37
CA GLN A 245 -9.46 2.44 -18.83
C GLN A 245 -9.17 3.87 -19.30
N ALA A 246 -9.46 4.89 -18.48
CA ALA A 246 -9.16 6.27 -18.81
C ALA A 246 -7.64 6.55 -18.74
N SER A 247 -6.88 5.83 -17.90
CA SER A 247 -5.42 6.01 -17.80
C SER A 247 -4.68 5.54 -19.05
N ASP A 248 -5.15 4.47 -19.70
CA ASP A 248 -4.50 3.88 -20.89
C ASP A 248 -4.62 4.78 -22.13
N ILE A 249 -5.57 5.72 -22.14
CA ILE A 249 -5.78 6.68 -23.25
C ILE A 249 -4.72 7.80 -23.24
N PHE A 250 -4.05 8.02 -22.10
CA PHE A 250 -3.02 9.06 -21.94
C PHE A 250 -1.60 8.51 -21.82
N GLU A 251 -1.40 7.21 -22.05
CA GLU A 251 -0.06 6.63 -22.21
C GLU A 251 0.43 6.81 -23.66
N GLU A 252 0.74 8.06 -24.05
CA GLU A 252 1.59 8.39 -25.21
C GLU A 252 3.01 8.77 -24.76
#